data_AF-A0A7V3G0J3-F1
#
_entry.id   AF-A0A7V3G0J3-F1
#
_cell.length_a   1.000
_cell.length_b   1.000
_cell.length_c   1.000
_cell.angle_alpha   90.00
_cell.angle_beta   90.00
_cell.angle_gamma   90.00
#
_symmetry.space_group_name_H-M   'P 1'
#
loop_
_entity.id
_entity.type
_entity.pdbx_description
1 polymer ?
#
loop_
_entity_poly.entity_id
_entity_poly.type
_entity_poly.pdbx_seq_one_letter_code
_entity_poly.pdbx_strand_id
1 'polypeptide(L)'
;QVQMAALGALEFRKHWRPGQAEAVLQVALRATEPEVRAAAIGALANIEDRTLIESLGEFLRDPAPQVRHGATQALLWDSERRWHWLRHAVRRALGDPLCQQDGPLRHDGQPFPPEAVEDLLAWAAEKGLTGYRAAVTLARHYAQVLSESPDPETLEILREQVMEPKTPPVLRVELARLLIAQRELDSRLLGKLIDPANPAPLRLMAIEALLDAGDAPEAVVALRDLAKLPNREIALATADVVHRRLHVDLGLPSDGLLPPLQSREATEITRRLRRWATLGEAEDESIPPFARVDERVWHALSE
;
A
#
# COMPACT_ATOMS: atom_id res chain seq x y z
N GLN A 1 -25.73 24.12 6.17
CA GLN A 1 -25.23 24.97 5.06
C GLN A 1 -24.62 26.28 5.53
N VAL A 2 -25.32 27.15 6.27
CA VAL A 2 -24.77 28.45 6.73
C VAL A 2 -23.50 28.29 7.61
N GLN A 3 -23.51 27.34 8.55
CA GLN A 3 -22.35 27.08 9.41
C GLN A 3 -21.12 26.58 8.64
N MET A 4 -21.32 25.69 7.67
CA MET A 4 -20.25 25.20 6.78
C MET A 4 -19.65 26.33 5.95
N ALA A 5 -20.50 27.21 5.40
CA ALA A 5 -20.03 28.36 4.63
C ALA A 5 -19.23 29.34 5.52
N ALA A 6 -19.65 29.55 6.77
CA ALA A 6 -18.92 30.37 7.72
C ALA A 6 -17.55 29.77 8.08
N LEU A 7 -17.47 28.45 8.28
CA LEU A 7 -16.21 27.75 8.54
C LEU A 7 -15.29 27.74 7.31
N GLY A 8 -15.84 27.51 6.12
CA GLY A 8 -15.09 27.61 4.86
C GLY A 8 -14.54 29.01 4.63
N ALA A 9 -15.26 30.06 5.02
CA ALA A 9 -14.74 31.43 4.95
C ALA A 9 -13.58 31.72 5.92
N LEU A 10 -13.33 30.84 6.90
CA LEU A 10 -12.17 30.92 7.80
C LEU A 10 -10.98 30.08 7.31
N GLU A 11 -11.15 29.30 6.25
CA GLU A 11 -10.05 28.57 5.63
C GLU A 11 -8.96 29.56 5.18
N PHE A 12 -7.70 29.19 5.38
CA PHE A 12 -6.51 30.02 5.10
C PHE A 12 -6.33 31.27 5.98
N ARG A 13 -7.17 31.48 7.00
CA ARG A 13 -7.05 32.65 7.87
C ARG A 13 -5.75 32.62 8.67
N LYS A 14 -4.91 33.65 8.47
CA LYS A 14 -3.64 33.82 9.19
C LYS A 14 -3.78 34.47 10.57
N HIS A 15 -4.75 35.39 10.73
CA HIS A 15 -4.90 36.19 11.95
C HIS A 15 -6.21 35.88 12.67
N TRP A 16 -6.08 35.32 13.87
CA TRP A 16 -7.21 34.98 14.74
C TRP A 16 -7.41 36.05 15.81
N ARG A 17 -8.67 36.42 16.06
CA ARG A 17 -8.97 37.25 17.24
C ARG A 17 -8.82 36.38 18.50
N PRO A 18 -8.45 36.96 19.65
CA PRO A 18 -8.38 36.21 20.91
C PRO A 18 -9.68 35.42 21.16
N GLY A 19 -9.56 34.12 21.47
CA GLY A 19 -10.71 33.24 21.73
C GLY A 19 -11.44 32.71 20.50
N GLN A 20 -11.13 33.20 19.29
CA GLN A 20 -11.86 32.81 18.08
C GLN A 20 -11.47 31.40 17.61
N ALA A 21 -10.19 31.04 17.67
CA ALA A 21 -9.73 29.72 17.25
C ALA A 21 -10.23 28.64 18.22
N GLU A 22 -10.23 28.94 19.52
CA GLU A 22 -10.80 28.14 20.59
C GLU A 22 -12.30 27.92 20.37
N ALA A 23 -13.04 28.97 19.96
CA ALA A 23 -14.46 28.84 19.64
C ALA A 23 -14.71 27.90 18.45
N VAL A 24 -13.87 27.96 17.41
CA VAL A 24 -13.96 27.03 16.27
C VAL A 24 -13.60 25.61 16.70
N LEU A 25 -12.60 25.42 17.55
CA LEU A 25 -12.28 24.10 18.11
C LEU A 25 -13.45 23.56 18.95
N GLN A 26 -14.12 24.40 19.74
CA GLN A 26 -15.33 24.00 20.47
C GLN A 26 -16.47 23.59 19.53
N VAL A 27 -16.60 24.22 18.36
CA VAL A 27 -17.54 23.77 17.32
C VAL A 27 -17.16 22.37 16.82
N ALA A 28 -15.88 22.13 16.50
CA ALA A 28 -15.39 20.82 16.07
C ALA A 28 -15.67 19.72 17.10
N LEU A 29 -15.47 20.02 18.39
CA LEU A 29 -15.65 19.04 19.48
C LEU A 29 -17.11 18.71 19.78
N ARG A 30 -18.06 19.63 19.53
CA ARG A 30 -19.47 19.49 19.90
C ARG A 30 -20.38 19.11 18.74
N ALA A 31 -19.95 19.33 17.50
CA ALA A 31 -20.78 19.08 16.34
C ALA A 31 -21.05 17.58 16.14
N THR A 32 -22.32 17.23 16.00
CA THR A 32 -22.75 15.84 15.73
C THR A 32 -22.50 15.46 14.27
N GLU A 33 -22.62 16.44 13.38
CA GLU A 33 -22.48 16.34 11.94
C GLU A 33 -21.00 16.27 11.56
N PRO A 34 -20.52 15.18 10.95
CA PRO A 34 -19.11 15.04 10.63
C PRO A 34 -18.63 16.07 9.60
N GLU A 35 -19.51 16.55 8.72
CA GLU A 35 -19.18 17.64 7.78
C GLU A 35 -18.77 18.92 8.52
N VAL A 36 -19.50 19.28 9.58
CA VAL A 36 -19.20 20.47 10.40
C VAL A 36 -17.88 20.31 11.15
N ARG A 37 -17.61 19.11 11.67
CA ARG A 37 -16.30 18.81 12.30
C ARG A 37 -15.16 18.96 11.30
N ALA A 38 -15.29 18.35 10.12
CA ALA A 38 -14.27 18.43 9.06
C ALA A 38 -14.02 19.88 8.62
N ALA A 39 -15.07 20.69 8.42
CA ALA A 39 -14.91 22.10 8.07
C ALA A 39 -14.27 22.93 9.19
N ALA A 40 -14.58 22.65 10.45
CA ALA A 40 -13.97 23.35 11.58
C ALA A 40 -12.47 23.03 11.70
N ILE A 41 -12.09 21.78 11.46
CA ILE A 41 -10.68 21.36 11.40
C ILE A 41 -9.96 22.03 10.22
N GLY A 42 -10.56 22.04 9.03
CA GLY A 42 -10.03 22.72 7.86
C GLY A 42 -9.83 24.23 8.09
N ALA A 43 -10.81 24.89 8.72
CA ALA A 43 -10.69 26.29 9.12
C ALA A 43 -9.47 26.55 10.03
N LEU A 44 -9.14 25.59 10.90
CA LEU A 44 -8.01 25.68 11.82
C LEU A 44 -6.68 25.18 11.24
N ALA A 45 -6.60 24.78 9.96
CA ALA A 45 -5.40 24.20 9.38
C ALA A 45 -4.16 25.09 9.49
N ASN A 46 -4.33 26.42 9.43
CA ASN A 46 -3.24 27.41 9.51
C ASN A 46 -2.97 27.93 10.93
N ILE A 47 -3.54 27.32 11.97
CA ILE A 47 -3.25 27.73 13.35
C ILE A 47 -1.79 27.38 13.70
N GLU A 48 -1.12 28.28 14.41
CA GLU A 48 0.26 28.05 14.89
C GLU A 48 0.32 27.78 16.39
N ASP A 49 -0.80 27.91 17.09
CA ASP A 49 -0.90 27.63 18.51
C ASP A 49 -0.73 26.13 18.78
N ARG A 50 0.35 25.79 19.49
CA ARG A 50 0.70 24.42 19.85
C ARG A 50 -0.44 23.68 20.56
N THR A 51 -1.12 24.31 21.50
CA THR A 51 -2.15 23.64 22.32
C THR A 51 -3.39 23.30 21.49
N LEU A 52 -3.73 24.17 20.54
CA LEU A 52 -4.79 23.91 19.56
C LEU A 52 -4.38 22.81 18.57
N ILE A 53 -3.14 22.79 18.11
CA ILE A 53 -2.63 21.74 17.22
C ILE A 53 -2.65 20.37 17.91
N GLU A 54 -2.17 20.28 19.16
CA GLU A 54 -2.23 19.05 19.96
C GLU A 54 -3.69 18.58 20.15
N SER A 55 -4.61 19.52 20.40
CA SER A 55 -6.05 19.23 20.53
C SER A 55 -6.67 18.74 19.21
N LEU A 56 -6.26 19.31 18.07
CA LEU A 56 -6.69 18.87 16.75
C LEU A 56 -6.20 17.44 16.44
N GLY A 57 -5.09 17.00 17.03
CA GLY A 57 -4.55 15.65 16.91
C GLY A 57 -5.54 14.54 17.32
N GLU A 58 -6.51 14.82 18.20
CA GLU A 58 -7.53 13.83 18.57
C GLU A 58 -8.48 13.49 17.41
N PHE A 59 -8.68 14.39 16.44
CA PHE A 59 -9.53 14.13 15.27
C PHE A 59 -8.91 13.17 14.24
N LEU A 60 -7.62 12.83 14.38
CA LEU A 60 -7.01 11.74 13.60
C LEU A 60 -7.66 10.38 13.86
N ARG A 61 -8.47 10.27 14.93
CA ARG A 61 -9.20 9.07 15.33
C ARG A 61 -10.71 9.32 15.43
N ASP A 62 -11.22 10.36 14.77
CA ASP A 62 -12.66 10.62 14.70
C ASP A 62 -13.40 9.40 14.11
N PRO A 63 -14.59 9.05 14.60
CA PRO A 63 -15.36 7.92 14.06
C PRO A 63 -15.67 8.06 12.57
N ALA A 64 -15.79 9.28 12.04
CA ALA A 64 -16.09 9.52 10.64
C ALA A 64 -14.81 9.59 9.78
N PRO A 65 -14.67 8.77 8.72
CA PRO A 65 -13.48 8.76 7.86
C PRO A 65 -13.15 10.11 7.23
N GLN A 66 -14.17 10.88 6.82
CA GLN A 66 -13.99 12.21 6.24
C GLN A 66 -13.38 13.23 7.21
N VAL A 67 -13.64 13.09 8.52
CA VAL A 67 -13.06 13.95 9.55
C VAL A 67 -11.60 13.59 9.78
N ARG A 68 -11.27 12.30 9.84
CA ARG A 68 -9.87 11.83 9.92
C ARG A 68 -9.03 12.28 8.74
N HIS A 69 -9.60 12.22 7.54
CA HIS A 69 -8.94 12.74 6.33
C HIS A 69 -8.69 14.24 6.45
N GLY A 70 -9.70 15.04 6.81
CA GLY A 70 -9.55 16.48 7.04
C GLY A 70 -8.51 16.81 8.11
N ALA A 71 -8.48 16.05 9.21
CA ALA A 71 -7.47 16.19 10.26
C ALA A 71 -6.06 15.87 9.75
N THR A 72 -5.90 14.82 8.95
CA THR A 72 -4.60 14.46 8.38
C THR A 72 -4.08 15.57 7.46
N GLN A 73 -4.93 16.12 6.58
CA GLN A 73 -4.59 17.24 5.71
C GLN A 73 -4.23 18.51 6.52
N ALA A 74 -5.08 18.89 7.48
CA ALA A 74 -4.90 20.09 8.29
C ALA A 74 -3.68 20.04 9.20
N LEU A 75 -3.28 18.85 9.67
CA LEU A 75 -2.19 18.67 10.62
C LEU A 75 -0.84 18.42 9.94
N LEU A 76 -0.81 17.67 8.84
CA LEU A 76 0.44 17.21 8.22
C LEU A 76 0.93 18.08 7.06
N TRP A 77 0.15 19.07 6.59
CA TRP A 77 0.62 19.94 5.49
C TRP A 77 1.88 20.75 5.85
N ASP A 78 2.08 21.05 7.13
CA ASP A 78 3.27 21.71 7.72
C ASP A 78 3.93 20.77 8.74
N SER A 79 4.15 19.51 8.31
CA SER A 79 4.76 18.48 9.15
C SER A 79 6.16 18.88 9.63
N GLU A 80 6.90 19.66 8.85
CA GLU A 80 8.22 20.19 9.20
C GLU A 80 8.22 20.85 10.59
N ARG A 81 7.23 21.71 10.85
CA ARG A 81 7.12 22.42 12.12
C ARG A 81 6.35 21.64 13.17
N ARG A 82 5.37 20.84 12.76
CA ARG A 82 4.36 20.27 13.69
C ARG A 82 4.67 18.83 14.12
N TRP A 83 5.59 18.14 13.45
CA TRP A 83 5.80 16.71 13.67
C TRP A 83 6.05 16.34 15.13
N HIS A 84 6.91 17.09 15.81
CA HIS A 84 7.26 16.84 17.20
C HIS A 84 6.07 16.92 18.17
N TRP A 85 5.04 17.71 17.86
CA TRP A 85 3.77 17.75 18.62
C TRP A 85 2.83 16.62 18.25
N LEU A 86 2.87 16.20 16.98
CA LEU A 86 1.89 15.28 16.40
C LEU A 86 2.31 13.81 16.43
N ARG A 87 3.60 13.49 16.54
CA ARG A 87 4.13 12.12 16.39
C ARG A 87 3.39 11.09 17.25
N HIS A 88 3.01 11.43 18.48
CA HIS A 88 2.25 10.53 19.35
C HIS A 88 0.79 10.36 18.89
N ALA A 89 0.13 11.44 18.47
CA ALA A 89 -1.23 11.38 17.93
C ALA A 89 -1.27 10.57 16.64
N VAL A 90 -0.31 10.81 15.74
CA VAL A 90 -0.13 10.08 14.48
C VAL A 90 0.13 8.59 14.74
N ARG A 91 1.09 8.26 15.62
CA ARG A 91 1.37 6.86 15.96
C ARG A 91 0.15 6.15 16.55
N ARG A 92 -0.59 6.80 17.45
CA ARG A 92 -1.85 6.26 17.99
C ARG A 92 -2.87 6.02 16.88
N ALA A 93 -3.03 6.97 15.95
CA ALA A 93 -3.94 6.82 14.83
C ALA A 93 -3.53 5.67 13.90
N LEU A 94 -2.23 5.49 13.62
CA LEU A 94 -1.71 4.37 12.81
C LEU A 94 -2.08 3.00 13.39
N GLY A 95 -2.03 2.86 14.71
CA GLY A 95 -2.35 1.62 15.42
C GLY A 95 -3.83 1.43 15.77
N ASP A 96 -4.70 2.41 15.53
CA ASP A 96 -6.10 2.36 15.96
C ASP A 96 -6.96 1.49 15.01
N PRO A 97 -7.68 0.47 15.52
CA PRO A 97 -8.58 -0.35 14.70
C PRO A 97 -9.67 0.42 13.97
N LEU A 98 -10.11 1.59 14.49
CA LEU A 98 -11.08 2.46 13.81
C LEU A 98 -10.54 3.00 12.48
N CYS A 99 -9.21 3.11 12.38
CA CYS A 99 -8.51 3.68 11.24
C CYS A 99 -7.94 2.60 10.30
N GLN A 100 -8.21 1.32 10.54
CA GLN A 100 -7.59 0.21 9.81
C GLN A 100 -7.84 0.26 8.30
N GLN A 101 -8.98 0.82 7.88
CA GLN A 101 -9.40 0.91 6.47
C GLN A 101 -8.94 2.20 5.78
N ASP A 102 -8.24 3.11 6.48
CA ASP A 102 -7.84 4.39 5.91
C ASP A 102 -6.67 4.25 4.90
N GLY A 103 -5.93 3.15 5.00
CA GLY A 103 -4.68 2.96 4.27
C GLY A 103 -3.58 3.89 4.79
N PRO A 104 -2.71 4.43 3.89
CA PRO A 104 -1.65 5.35 4.29
C PRO A 104 -2.20 6.69 4.78
N LEU A 105 -1.44 7.40 5.61
CA LEU A 105 -1.71 8.80 5.91
C LEU A 105 -1.65 9.59 4.61
N ARG A 106 -2.71 10.37 4.32
CA ARG A 106 -2.83 11.18 3.12
C ARG A 106 -2.73 12.66 3.49
N HIS A 107 -1.69 13.31 2.99
CA HIS A 107 -1.60 14.76 2.96
C HIS A 107 -1.15 15.19 1.55
N ASP A 108 -1.63 16.33 1.10
CA ASP A 108 -1.25 16.95 -0.18
C ASP A 108 -0.24 18.09 0.04
N GLY A 109 0.47 18.02 1.17
CA GLY A 109 1.48 19.00 1.59
C GLY A 109 2.90 18.59 1.24
N GLN A 110 3.86 19.28 1.86
CA GLN A 110 5.29 18.99 1.70
C GLN A 110 5.61 17.55 2.11
N PRO A 111 6.67 16.94 1.54
CA PRO A 111 7.18 15.66 2.00
C PRO A 111 7.41 15.65 3.52
N PHE A 112 7.28 14.48 4.13
CA PHE A 112 7.60 14.32 5.54
C PHE A 112 9.03 14.77 5.86
N PRO A 113 9.26 15.45 7.00
CA PRO A 113 10.60 15.76 7.47
C PRO A 113 11.39 14.48 7.77
N PRO A 114 12.74 14.55 7.78
CA PRO A 114 13.59 13.40 8.12
C PRO A 114 13.20 12.72 9.43
N GLU A 115 12.86 13.48 10.48
CA GLU A 115 12.46 12.94 11.78
C GLU A 115 11.13 12.16 11.71
N ALA A 116 10.23 12.56 10.81
CA ALA A 116 9.00 11.82 10.57
C ALA A 116 9.24 10.53 9.80
N VAL A 117 10.16 10.57 8.82
CA VAL A 117 10.58 9.38 8.08
C VAL A 117 11.26 8.38 9.02
N GLU A 118 12.16 8.82 9.90
CA GLU A 118 12.80 7.98 10.92
C GLU A 118 11.78 7.32 11.86
N ASP A 119 10.82 8.09 12.36
CA ASP A 119 9.74 7.58 13.20
C ASP A 119 8.89 6.54 12.47
N LEU A 120 8.47 6.84 11.23
CA LEU A 120 7.69 5.92 10.41
C LEU A 120 8.47 4.65 10.08
N LEU A 121 9.78 4.73 9.86
CA LEU A 121 10.65 3.55 9.65
C LEU A 121 10.71 2.69 10.92
N ALA A 122 10.90 3.31 12.08
CA ALA A 122 10.87 2.60 13.36
C ALA A 122 9.52 1.94 13.61
N TRP A 123 8.42 2.63 13.32
CA TRP A 123 7.07 2.11 13.49
C TRP A 123 6.74 1.01 12.47
N ALA A 124 7.26 1.08 11.24
CA ALA A 124 7.11 0.05 10.22
C ALA A 124 7.73 -1.30 10.64
N ALA A 125 8.72 -1.28 11.54
CA ALA A 125 9.29 -2.49 12.14
C ALA A 125 8.42 -3.10 13.25
N GLU A 126 7.40 -2.39 13.74
CA GLU A 126 6.44 -2.93 14.68
C GLU A 126 5.48 -3.93 14.02
N LYS A 127 4.84 -4.77 14.83
CA LYS A 127 3.81 -5.72 14.36
C LYS A 127 2.42 -5.07 14.37
N GLY A 128 1.52 -5.62 13.56
CA GLY A 128 0.11 -5.22 13.53
C GLY A 128 -0.17 -3.97 12.70
N LEU A 129 -1.25 -3.26 13.04
CA LEU A 129 -1.75 -2.13 12.25
C LEU A 129 -0.74 -0.99 12.15
N THR A 130 -0.04 -0.66 13.25
CA THR A 130 0.98 0.39 13.26
C THR A 130 2.05 0.15 12.21
N GLY A 131 2.63 -1.05 12.17
CA GLY A 131 3.70 -1.38 11.23
C GLY A 131 3.23 -1.42 9.78
N TYR A 132 2.07 -2.05 9.54
CA TYR A 132 1.48 -2.08 8.20
C TYR A 132 1.18 -0.66 7.69
N ARG A 133 0.50 0.16 8.49
CA ARG A 133 0.08 1.51 8.08
C ARG A 133 1.25 2.49 7.98
N ALA A 134 2.28 2.35 8.82
CA ALA A 134 3.52 3.11 8.68
C ALA A 134 4.25 2.75 7.37
N ALA A 135 4.34 1.46 7.03
CA ALA A 135 5.00 1.00 5.80
C ALA A 135 4.31 1.52 4.53
N VAL A 136 2.97 1.42 4.43
CA VAL A 136 2.24 1.98 3.27
C VAL A 136 2.28 3.50 3.24
N THR A 137 2.39 4.17 4.39
CA THR A 137 2.56 5.63 4.48
C THR A 137 3.92 6.05 3.92
N LEU A 138 4.99 5.35 4.29
CA LEU A 138 6.33 5.57 3.72
C LEU A 138 6.34 5.34 2.21
N ALA A 139 5.72 4.26 1.73
CA ALA A 139 5.66 3.99 0.30
C ALA A 139 4.94 5.11 -0.48
N ARG A 140 3.84 5.65 0.07
CA ARG A 140 3.16 6.81 -0.51
C ARG A 140 4.04 8.06 -0.48
N HIS A 141 4.72 8.31 0.64
CA HIS A 141 5.64 9.43 0.77
C HIS A 141 6.75 9.38 -0.29
N TYR A 142 7.43 8.24 -0.44
CA TYR A 142 8.46 8.09 -1.47
C TYR A 142 7.90 8.16 -2.88
N ALA A 143 6.68 7.66 -3.12
CA ALA A 143 6.03 7.83 -4.41
C ALA A 143 5.81 9.31 -4.75
N GLN A 144 5.41 10.13 -3.78
CA GLN A 144 5.27 11.57 -3.94
C GLN A 144 6.64 12.22 -4.22
N VAL A 145 7.65 11.94 -3.38
CA VAL A 145 9.01 12.48 -3.52
C VAL A 145 9.58 12.19 -4.91
N LEU A 146 9.51 10.94 -5.37
CA LEU A 146 10.00 10.55 -6.69
C LEU A 146 9.20 11.17 -7.84
N SER A 147 7.91 11.44 -7.65
CA SER A 147 7.08 12.10 -8.67
C SER A 147 7.36 13.60 -8.79
N GLU A 148 7.71 14.26 -7.69
CA GLU A 148 7.99 15.71 -7.66
C GLU A 148 9.44 16.01 -8.06
N SER A 149 10.40 15.23 -7.57
CA SER A 149 11.83 15.40 -7.83
C SER A 149 12.55 14.05 -7.74
N PRO A 150 12.64 13.29 -8.84
CA PRO A 150 13.37 12.03 -8.84
C PRO A 150 14.85 12.29 -8.59
N ASP A 151 15.33 11.81 -7.45
CA ASP A 151 16.71 11.97 -7.00
C ASP A 151 17.42 10.60 -7.00
N PRO A 152 18.59 10.48 -7.68
CA PRO A 152 19.33 9.21 -7.74
C PRO A 152 19.77 8.66 -6.37
N GLU A 153 20.08 9.53 -5.41
CA GLU A 153 20.48 9.11 -4.06
C GLU A 153 19.30 8.47 -3.32
N THR A 154 18.12 9.09 -3.39
CA THR A 154 16.87 8.52 -2.87
C THR A 154 16.57 7.17 -3.49
N LEU A 155 16.69 7.03 -4.82
CA LEU A 155 16.47 5.75 -5.50
C LEU A 155 17.41 4.66 -5.00
N GLU A 156 18.70 4.98 -4.79
CA GLU A 156 19.65 4.00 -4.29
C GLU A 156 19.34 3.58 -2.85
N ILE A 157 18.99 4.53 -1.97
CA ILE A 157 18.54 4.24 -0.61
C ILE A 157 17.33 3.29 -0.61
N LEU A 158 16.35 3.51 -1.51
CA LEU A 158 15.18 2.63 -1.61
C LEU A 158 15.53 1.24 -2.14
N ARG A 159 16.43 1.13 -3.11
CA ARG A 159 16.94 -0.17 -3.60
C ARG A 159 17.65 -0.92 -2.49
N GLU A 160 18.52 -0.26 -1.73
CA GLU A 160 19.20 -0.85 -0.57
C GLU A 160 18.19 -1.37 0.46
N GLN A 161 17.17 -0.56 0.81
CA GLN A 161 16.14 -0.97 1.75
C GLN A 161 15.34 -2.19 1.29
N VAL A 162 15.00 -2.28 -0.01
CA VAL A 162 14.32 -3.44 -0.59
C VAL A 162 15.18 -4.70 -0.51
N MET A 163 16.50 -4.57 -0.69
CA MET A 163 17.44 -5.68 -0.66
C MET A 163 17.83 -6.12 0.76
N GLU A 164 17.77 -5.21 1.72
CA GLU A 164 18.22 -5.41 3.09
C GLU A 164 17.25 -6.31 3.89
N PRO A 165 17.69 -7.49 4.37
CA PRO A 165 16.83 -8.43 5.09
C PRO A 165 16.26 -7.90 6.40
N LYS A 166 16.95 -6.97 7.08
CA LYS A 166 16.44 -6.36 8.33
C LYS A 166 15.29 -5.37 8.10
N THR A 167 15.10 -4.90 6.88
CA THR A 167 13.99 -4.02 6.53
C THR A 167 12.66 -4.78 6.70
N PRO A 168 11.63 -4.18 7.31
CA PRO A 168 10.36 -4.86 7.54
C PRO A 168 9.76 -5.44 6.24
N PRO A 169 9.28 -6.71 6.23
CA PRO A 169 8.80 -7.36 5.01
C PRO A 169 7.73 -6.58 4.25
N VAL A 170 6.80 -5.96 4.96
CA VAL A 170 5.74 -5.13 4.35
C VAL A 170 6.33 -3.92 3.65
N LEU A 171 7.28 -3.22 4.30
CA LEU A 171 7.94 -2.07 3.69
C LEU A 171 8.73 -2.49 2.44
N ARG A 172 9.47 -3.60 2.49
CA ARG A 172 10.18 -4.15 1.33
C ARG A 172 9.25 -4.41 0.16
N VAL A 173 8.08 -4.99 0.41
CA VAL A 173 7.03 -5.25 -0.61
C VAL A 173 6.52 -3.94 -1.21
N GLU A 174 6.16 -2.96 -0.38
CA GLU A 174 5.61 -1.69 -0.87
C GLU A 174 6.65 -0.86 -1.64
N LEU A 175 7.90 -0.81 -1.18
CA LEU A 175 9.00 -0.16 -1.89
C LEU A 175 9.35 -0.87 -3.20
N ALA A 176 9.36 -2.20 -3.22
CA ALA A 176 9.60 -2.96 -4.45
C ALA A 176 8.49 -2.70 -5.48
N ARG A 177 7.22 -2.64 -5.06
CA ARG A 177 6.10 -2.29 -5.93
C ARG A 177 6.32 -0.90 -6.57
N LEU A 178 6.73 0.07 -5.76
CA LEU A 178 7.03 1.43 -6.24
C LEU A 178 8.16 1.43 -7.28
N LEU A 179 9.29 0.80 -6.98
CA LEU A 179 10.45 0.78 -7.87
C LEU A 179 10.18 -0.02 -9.16
N ILE A 180 9.43 -1.12 -9.09
CA ILE A 180 9.02 -1.89 -10.29
C ILE A 180 8.12 -1.04 -11.18
N ALA A 181 7.13 -0.33 -10.61
CA ALA A 181 6.23 0.53 -11.36
C ALA A 181 6.98 1.65 -12.11
N GLN A 182 8.09 2.13 -11.56
CA GLN A 182 8.96 3.13 -12.17
C GLN A 182 10.09 2.54 -13.04
N ARG A 183 10.18 1.20 -13.15
CA ARG A 183 11.25 0.47 -13.86
C ARG A 183 12.66 0.75 -13.32
N GLU A 184 12.75 0.93 -12.01
CA GLU A 184 13.98 1.28 -11.29
C GLU A 184 14.74 0.06 -10.74
N LEU A 185 14.23 -1.16 -10.96
CA LEU A 185 14.91 -2.41 -10.63
C LEU A 185 15.37 -3.11 -11.91
N ASP A 186 16.67 -3.34 -12.04
CA ASP A 186 17.25 -4.10 -13.14
C ASP A 186 17.10 -5.63 -12.94
N SER A 187 17.34 -6.40 -14.00
CA SER A 187 17.23 -7.87 -13.97
C SER A 187 18.13 -8.51 -12.90
N ARG A 188 19.27 -7.90 -12.59
CA ARG A 188 20.21 -8.40 -11.58
C ARG A 188 19.63 -8.27 -10.17
N LEU A 189 19.04 -7.12 -9.83
CA LEU A 189 18.38 -6.92 -8.54
C LEU A 189 17.12 -7.77 -8.43
N LEU A 190 16.31 -7.83 -9.49
CA LEU A 190 15.13 -8.70 -9.53
C LEU A 190 15.49 -10.17 -9.32
N GLY A 191 16.58 -10.65 -9.93
CA GLY A 191 17.11 -12.00 -9.73
C GLY A 191 17.53 -12.31 -8.28
N LYS A 192 17.91 -11.30 -7.48
CA LYS A 192 18.14 -11.50 -6.04
C LYS A 192 16.83 -11.52 -5.24
N LEU A 193 15.79 -10.86 -5.72
CA LEU A 193 14.50 -10.77 -5.04
C LEU A 193 13.67 -12.05 -5.16
N ILE A 194 13.90 -12.87 -6.18
CA ILE A 194 13.21 -14.16 -6.35
C ILE A 194 13.70 -15.25 -5.38
N ASP A 195 14.81 -15.02 -4.66
CA ASP A 195 15.40 -15.95 -3.69
C ASP A 195 14.37 -16.45 -2.65
N PRO A 196 14.33 -17.76 -2.34
CA PRO A 196 13.38 -18.34 -1.39
C PRO A 196 13.39 -17.75 0.03
N ALA A 197 14.49 -17.13 0.47
CA ALA A 197 14.58 -16.44 1.75
C ALA A 197 13.75 -15.15 1.81
N ASN A 198 13.35 -14.61 0.66
CA ASN A 198 12.53 -13.40 0.58
C ASN A 198 11.03 -13.68 0.78
N PRO A 199 10.24 -12.68 1.25
CA PRO A 199 8.80 -12.81 1.38
C PRO A 199 8.11 -13.21 0.07
N ALA A 200 7.13 -14.11 0.13
CA ALA A 200 6.43 -14.61 -1.07
C ALA A 200 5.82 -13.51 -1.96
N PRO A 201 5.17 -12.45 -1.44
CA PRO A 201 4.69 -11.34 -2.28
C PRO A 201 5.82 -10.61 -3.00
N LEU A 202 6.97 -10.41 -2.34
CA LEU A 202 8.14 -9.75 -2.92
C LEU A 202 8.72 -10.58 -4.07
N ARG A 203 8.85 -11.90 -3.86
CA ARG A 203 9.29 -12.85 -4.88
C ARG A 203 8.35 -12.84 -6.09
N LEU A 204 7.03 -12.86 -5.87
CA LEU A 204 6.04 -12.88 -6.94
C LEU A 204 6.09 -11.62 -7.82
N MET A 205 6.22 -10.44 -7.20
CA MET A 205 6.38 -9.18 -7.96
C MET A 205 7.67 -9.18 -8.79
N ALA A 206 8.78 -9.68 -8.22
CA ALA A 206 10.04 -9.76 -8.95
C ALA A 206 9.99 -10.76 -10.12
N ILE A 207 9.33 -11.91 -9.93
CA ILE A 207 9.07 -12.89 -11.00
C ILE A 207 8.27 -12.26 -12.12
N GLU A 208 7.16 -11.58 -11.80
CA GLU A 208 6.33 -10.94 -12.83
C GLU A 208 7.11 -9.88 -13.61
N ALA A 209 7.89 -9.05 -12.93
CA ALA A 209 8.74 -8.05 -13.57
C ALA A 209 9.82 -8.67 -14.48
N LEU A 210 10.40 -9.81 -14.11
CA LEU A 210 11.36 -10.54 -14.94
C LEU A 210 10.69 -11.13 -16.19
N LEU A 211 9.52 -11.75 -16.05
CA LEU A 211 8.76 -12.30 -17.17
C LEU A 211 8.29 -11.21 -18.15
N ASP A 212 7.99 -10.00 -17.64
CA ASP A 212 7.67 -8.83 -18.47
C ASP A 212 8.87 -8.31 -19.28
N ALA A 213 10.09 -8.51 -18.75
CA ALA A 213 11.32 -8.09 -19.42
C ALA A 213 11.77 -9.06 -20.52
N GLY A 214 11.29 -10.31 -20.53
CA GLY A 214 11.60 -11.31 -21.55
C GLY A 214 11.74 -12.73 -20.99
N ASP A 215 12.50 -13.55 -21.72
CA ASP A 215 12.73 -14.95 -21.33
C ASP A 215 13.63 -15.04 -20.09
N ALA A 216 13.03 -15.44 -18.96
CA ALA A 216 13.66 -15.53 -17.65
C ALA A 216 13.39 -16.92 -17.04
N PRO A 217 14.19 -17.95 -17.39
CA PRO A 217 13.96 -19.33 -16.95
C PRO A 217 14.02 -19.48 -15.42
N GLU A 218 14.89 -18.72 -14.75
CA GLU A 218 14.96 -18.65 -13.29
C GLU A 218 13.66 -18.14 -12.64
N ALA A 219 12.95 -17.23 -13.31
CA ALA A 219 11.68 -16.70 -12.83
C ALA A 219 10.59 -17.78 -12.89
N VAL A 220 10.59 -18.62 -13.94
CA VAL A 220 9.66 -19.77 -14.06
C VAL A 220 9.92 -20.81 -12.97
N VAL A 221 11.19 -21.11 -12.66
CA VAL A 221 11.55 -22.01 -11.56
C VAL A 221 11.05 -21.46 -10.22
N ALA A 222 11.34 -20.19 -9.93
CA ALA A 222 10.87 -19.54 -8.70
C ALA A 222 9.33 -19.47 -8.61
N LEU A 223 8.63 -19.32 -9.75
CA LEU A 223 7.17 -19.34 -9.81
C LEU A 223 6.60 -20.72 -9.45
N ARG A 224 7.25 -21.80 -9.88
CA ARG A 224 6.89 -23.18 -9.48
C ARG A 224 7.11 -23.41 -7.98
N ASP A 225 8.16 -22.84 -7.41
CA ASP A 225 8.38 -22.90 -5.96
C ASP A 225 7.27 -22.19 -5.18
N LEU A 226 6.83 -21.00 -5.64
CA LEU A 226 5.71 -20.29 -5.02
C LEU A 226 4.39 -21.08 -5.12
N ALA A 227 4.14 -21.73 -6.26
CA ALA A 227 2.97 -22.57 -6.48
C ALA A 227 2.86 -23.75 -5.50
N LYS A 228 3.98 -24.21 -4.95
CA LYS A 228 4.04 -25.31 -3.97
C LYS A 228 3.74 -24.86 -2.53
N LEU A 229 3.75 -23.56 -2.24
CA LEU A 229 3.50 -23.04 -0.90
C LEU A 229 2.07 -23.37 -0.39
N PRO A 230 1.87 -23.51 0.93
CA PRO A 230 0.56 -23.80 1.51
C PRO A 230 -0.37 -22.58 1.58
N ASN A 231 0.15 -21.37 1.32
CA ASN A 231 -0.65 -20.16 1.38
C ASN A 231 -1.52 -20.01 0.13
N ARG A 232 -2.84 -20.10 0.31
CA ARG A 232 -3.84 -20.04 -0.78
C ARG A 232 -3.94 -18.68 -1.45
N GLU A 233 -3.73 -17.58 -0.73
CA GLU A 233 -3.73 -16.24 -1.32
C GLU A 233 -2.56 -16.09 -2.29
N ILE A 234 -1.36 -16.48 -1.86
CA ILE A 234 -0.17 -16.52 -2.72
C ILE A 234 -0.37 -17.51 -3.88
N ALA A 235 -1.01 -18.65 -3.65
CA ALA A 235 -1.29 -19.62 -4.71
C ALA A 235 -2.21 -19.03 -5.79
N LEU A 236 -3.30 -18.36 -5.43
CA LEU A 236 -4.16 -17.71 -6.42
C LEU A 236 -3.45 -16.60 -7.18
N ALA A 237 -2.67 -15.76 -6.50
CA ALA A 237 -1.86 -14.74 -7.15
C ALA A 237 -0.81 -15.34 -8.10
N THR A 238 -0.20 -16.46 -7.70
CA THR A 238 0.73 -17.23 -8.54
C THR A 238 0.02 -17.82 -9.76
N ALA A 239 -1.19 -18.36 -9.60
CA ALA A 239 -2.00 -18.88 -10.70
C ALA A 239 -2.35 -17.79 -11.71
N ASP A 240 -2.67 -16.58 -11.24
CA ASP A 240 -2.92 -15.43 -12.11
C ASP A 240 -1.69 -15.06 -12.94
N VAL A 241 -0.50 -14.99 -12.32
CA VAL A 241 0.76 -14.76 -13.06
C VAL A 241 1.03 -15.87 -14.08
N VAL A 242 0.85 -17.14 -13.71
CA VAL A 242 1.01 -18.29 -14.63
C VAL A 242 0.04 -18.19 -15.82
N HIS A 243 -1.21 -17.80 -15.57
CA HIS A 243 -2.21 -17.64 -16.62
C HIS A 243 -1.89 -16.47 -17.56
N ARG A 244 -1.59 -15.29 -17.01
CA ARG A 244 -1.36 -14.08 -17.80
C ARG A 244 -0.03 -14.06 -18.54
N ARG A 245 1.04 -14.63 -17.94
CA ARG A 245 2.41 -14.52 -18.46
C ARG A 245 2.91 -15.77 -19.17
N LEU A 246 2.44 -16.95 -18.75
CA LEU A 246 2.83 -18.23 -19.37
C LEU A 246 1.71 -18.82 -20.25
N HIS A 247 0.55 -18.16 -20.32
CA HIS A 247 -0.61 -18.58 -21.12
C HIS A 247 -1.07 -20.02 -20.82
N VAL A 248 -0.92 -20.43 -19.56
CA VAL A 248 -1.36 -21.75 -19.06
C VAL A 248 -2.78 -21.64 -18.52
N ASP A 249 -3.68 -22.48 -19.02
CA ASP A 249 -5.05 -22.51 -18.53
C ASP A 249 -5.18 -23.28 -17.20
N LEU A 250 -5.29 -22.54 -16.10
CA LEU A 250 -5.55 -23.10 -14.77
C LEU A 250 -7.04 -23.07 -14.39
N GLY A 251 -7.93 -22.62 -15.28
CA GLY A 251 -9.35 -22.45 -14.97
C GLY A 251 -9.68 -21.16 -14.22
N LEU A 252 -8.88 -20.11 -14.39
CA LEU A 252 -9.24 -18.77 -13.93
C LEU A 252 -10.37 -18.19 -14.80
N PRO A 253 -11.28 -17.41 -14.21
CA PRO A 253 -12.35 -16.77 -14.97
C PRO A 253 -11.79 -15.66 -15.87
N SER A 254 -12.39 -15.52 -17.05
CA SER A 254 -11.93 -14.60 -18.10
C SER A 254 -12.15 -13.12 -17.77
N ASP A 255 -12.89 -12.83 -16.71
CA ASP A 255 -13.14 -11.47 -16.20
C ASP A 255 -11.93 -10.89 -15.44
N GLY A 256 -10.89 -11.70 -15.22
CA GLY A 256 -9.66 -11.29 -14.54
C GLY A 256 -9.81 -11.13 -13.03
N LEU A 257 -10.95 -11.50 -12.45
CA LEU A 257 -11.18 -11.43 -11.02
C LEU A 257 -10.80 -12.75 -10.35
N LEU A 258 -9.90 -12.69 -9.36
CA LEU A 258 -9.58 -13.85 -8.56
C LEU A 258 -10.81 -14.33 -7.76
N PRO A 259 -11.10 -15.63 -7.74
CA PRO A 259 -12.24 -16.15 -6.99
C PRO A 259 -12.04 -15.98 -5.48
N PRO A 260 -13.13 -15.93 -4.69
CA PRO A 260 -13.03 -15.83 -3.23
C PRO A 260 -12.18 -16.96 -2.64
N LEU A 261 -11.30 -16.64 -1.69
CA LEU A 261 -10.32 -17.59 -1.12
C LEU A 261 -10.96 -18.90 -0.63
N GLN A 262 -12.16 -18.83 -0.06
CA GLN A 262 -12.86 -19.98 0.53
C GLN A 262 -13.74 -20.75 -0.48
N SER A 263 -13.75 -20.34 -1.74
CA SER A 263 -14.58 -20.97 -2.78
C SER A 263 -14.05 -22.34 -3.20
N ARG A 264 -14.95 -23.16 -3.76
CA ARG A 264 -14.59 -24.43 -4.42
C ARG A 264 -13.70 -24.19 -5.64
N GLU A 265 -13.97 -23.11 -6.38
CA GLU A 265 -13.19 -22.68 -7.53
C GLU A 265 -11.74 -22.37 -7.16
N ALA A 266 -11.51 -21.56 -6.13
CA ALA A 266 -10.17 -21.29 -5.63
C ALA A 266 -9.40 -22.56 -5.23
N THR A 267 -10.11 -23.55 -4.67
CA THR A 267 -9.52 -24.85 -4.30
C THR A 267 -9.09 -25.64 -5.54
N GLU A 268 -9.94 -25.66 -6.57
CA GLU A 268 -9.66 -26.35 -7.83
C GLU A 268 -8.50 -25.70 -8.60
N ILE A 269 -8.46 -24.37 -8.67
CA ILE A 269 -7.36 -23.63 -9.29
C ILE A 269 -6.04 -23.90 -8.56
N THR A 270 -6.05 -23.86 -7.22
CA THR A 270 -4.84 -24.16 -6.42
C THR A 270 -4.34 -25.60 -6.66
N ARG A 271 -5.26 -26.56 -6.83
CA ARG A 271 -4.92 -27.97 -7.15
C ARG A 271 -4.26 -28.09 -8.53
N ARG A 272 -4.82 -27.42 -9.54
CA ARG A 272 -4.28 -27.38 -10.91
C ARG A 272 -2.91 -26.71 -10.93
N LEU A 273 -2.76 -25.59 -10.24
CA LEU A 273 -1.48 -24.88 -10.10
C LEU A 273 -0.39 -25.78 -9.51
N ARG A 274 -0.70 -26.52 -8.44
CA ARG A 274 0.26 -27.47 -7.84
C ARG A 274 0.68 -28.57 -8.81
N ARG A 275 -0.28 -29.12 -9.57
CA ARG A 275 0.01 -30.12 -10.60
C ARG A 275 0.93 -29.54 -11.69
N TRP A 276 0.65 -28.32 -12.15
CA TRP A 276 1.52 -27.59 -13.10
C TRP A 276 2.95 -27.44 -12.56
N ALA A 277 3.09 -27.07 -11.28
CA ALA A 277 4.40 -26.89 -10.66
C ALA A 277 5.20 -28.21 -10.56
N THR A 278 4.54 -29.35 -10.35
CA THR A 278 5.18 -30.67 -10.30
C THR A 278 5.53 -31.20 -11.69
N LEU A 279 4.69 -30.96 -12.70
CA LEU A 279 4.93 -31.42 -14.07
C LEU A 279 6.16 -30.78 -14.71
N GLY A 280 6.43 -29.52 -14.38
CA GLY A 280 7.59 -28.82 -14.91
C GLY A 280 8.96 -29.42 -14.54
N GLU A 281 9.00 -30.34 -13.57
CA GLU A 281 10.21 -31.05 -13.13
C GLU A 281 10.30 -32.47 -13.71
N ALA A 282 9.21 -33.00 -14.27
CA ALA A 282 9.11 -34.35 -14.80
C ALA A 282 8.84 -34.29 -16.31
N GLU A 283 9.80 -34.73 -17.12
CA GLU A 283 9.59 -35.09 -18.53
C GLU A 283 8.72 -36.35 -18.63
N ASP A 284 7.52 -36.33 -18.07
CA ASP A 284 6.60 -37.46 -18.08
C ASP A 284 5.51 -37.24 -19.14
N GLU A 285 5.77 -37.77 -20.35
CA GLU A 285 4.89 -37.71 -21.52
C GLU A 285 3.51 -38.34 -21.30
N SER A 286 3.29 -39.05 -20.18
CA SER A 286 2.03 -39.69 -19.83
C SER A 286 0.95 -38.74 -19.31
N ILE A 287 1.30 -37.49 -18.98
CA ILE A 287 0.39 -36.54 -18.36
C ILE A 287 -0.04 -35.47 -19.39
N PRO A 288 -1.35 -35.34 -19.71
CA PRO A 288 -1.79 -34.39 -20.73
C PRO A 288 -1.37 -32.97 -20.35
N PRO A 289 -0.76 -32.21 -21.28
CA PRO A 289 -0.31 -30.86 -21.02
C PRO A 289 -1.50 -29.95 -20.70
N PHE A 290 -1.26 -28.91 -19.91
CA PHE A 290 -2.26 -27.87 -19.73
C PHE A 290 -2.56 -27.21 -21.08
N ALA A 291 -3.84 -27.01 -21.39
CA ALA A 291 -4.26 -26.30 -22.59
C ALA A 291 -3.69 -24.88 -22.59
N ARG A 292 -3.37 -24.37 -23.78
CA ARG A 292 -3.05 -22.94 -23.93
C ARG A 292 -4.36 -22.15 -23.87
N VAL A 293 -4.32 -20.97 -23.25
CA VAL A 293 -5.52 -20.12 -23.10
C VAL A 293 -6.21 -19.87 -24.45
N ASP A 294 -5.45 -19.75 -25.54
CA ASP A 294 -5.97 -19.54 -26.89
C ASP A 294 -6.85 -20.71 -27.40
N GLU A 295 -6.61 -21.95 -26.95
CA GLU A 295 -7.37 -23.14 -27.38
C GLU A 295 -8.81 -23.14 -26.83
N ARG A 296 -9.06 -22.52 -25.67
CA ARG A 296 -10.43 -22.37 -25.12
C ARG A 296 -11.31 -21.45 -25.95
N VAL A 297 -10.74 -20.37 -26.50
CA VAL A 297 -11.50 -19.40 -27.29
C VAL A 297 -12.01 -20.06 -28.57
N TRP A 298 -11.21 -20.92 -29.19
CA TRP A 298 -11.63 -21.70 -30.35
C TRP A 298 -12.75 -22.70 -30.03
N HIS A 299 -12.66 -23.41 -28.89
CA HIS A 299 -13.69 -24.35 -28.49
C HIS A 299 -15.02 -23.69 -28.12
N ALA A 300 -14.99 -22.54 -27.44
CA ALA A 300 -16.19 -21.78 -27.08
C ALA A 300 -16.88 -21.09 -28.27
N LEU A 301 -16.19 -20.93 -29.41
CA LEU A 301 -16.77 -20.43 -30.66
C LEU A 301 -17.25 -21.55 -31.59
N SER A 302 -16.96 -22.81 -31.27
CA SER A 302 -17.33 -23.99 -32.04
C SER A 302 -18.51 -24.80 -31.47
N GLU A 303 -19.05 -24.36 -30.33
CA GLU A 303 -20.32 -24.82 -29.73
C GLU A 303 -21.41 -23.76 -29.92
#